data_AF-A0A957VDA7-F1
#
_entry.id   AF-A0A957VDA7-F1
#
_cell.length_a   1.000
_cell.length_b   1.000
_cell.length_c   1.000
_cell.angle_alpha   90.00
_cell.angle_beta   90.00
_cell.angle_gamma   90.00
#
_symmetry.space_group_name_H-M   'P 1'
#
loop_
_entity.id
_entity.type
_entity.pdbx_description
1 polymer ?
#
loop_
_entity_poly.entity_id
_entity_poly.type
_entity_poly.pdbx_seq_one_letter_code
_entity_poly.pdbx_strand_id
1 'polypeptide(L)'
;MYCDDNLVENNFIEGNSVGAFLMYSRRLTLRHNIFANNRGPSGYGIGLKDMDGVEASDNLFSGNRVGMYFDNSPWSVDISQHFQRNAFTHNDIGLLFTPSVKRNYFSQNSFIDNLEQVGLTGSGDFKENGFTINGQGNFWSDYVGYDAGGDNLGDLPYVSKSLFENMMDRHPELRLFQLSPAQQAIDLAAEAFPIFQPKPKFSDDAPLMTPVLPAVSPPPAGPVWPLWATAAGLVLVALAIIGGPKLTHAKVYLGLRNGVQTSVWKGQNKLWTPEVVAMIKIEKLTKKFGDFTAVNDLSFEVAPGEAVALWGPNGAGKTTIIRSLLGLLSAEGRLLINGFDAQKAGKQARAAVGYVPQELAFYDDLSARDTLRFYAEIKRADAARIETVLAEVGLTAHGHKAVAALSGGMKQRLALAIALLADPPLLILDEPTSNLDAAARDDFVRLLLAQKERGKTLLFTSHRLEEIEALAGRVLVLENGSLKLTCHSPAELAQQLGMTLNLKLIMPATWHESALNLLQANGFSARRNGVGLYVTVSPANKLAPLQTLLAGDIEVSNFEVENGY
;
A
#
# COMPACT_ATOMS: atom_id res chain seq x y z
N MET A 1 17.51 21.67 -5.30
CA MET A 1 18.27 21.93 -4.06
C MET A 1 19.35 22.95 -4.39
N TYR A 2 19.65 23.88 -3.48
CA TYR A 2 20.66 24.94 -3.66
C TYR A 2 20.44 25.79 -4.93
N CYS A 3 19.23 26.32 -5.05
CA CYS A 3 18.77 27.05 -6.22
C CYS A 3 18.19 28.39 -5.75
N ASP A 4 19.07 29.37 -5.56
CA ASP A 4 18.68 30.73 -5.19
C ASP A 4 18.16 31.52 -6.40
N ASP A 5 17.30 32.52 -6.16
CA ASP A 5 16.84 33.49 -7.17
C ASP A 5 16.08 32.87 -8.36
N ASN A 6 15.29 31.82 -8.11
CA ASN A 6 14.60 31.11 -9.17
C ASN A 6 13.19 31.66 -9.43
N LEU A 7 12.89 31.83 -10.70
CA LEU A 7 11.53 32.04 -11.20
C LEU A 7 11.01 30.73 -11.80
N VAL A 8 9.89 30.25 -11.26
CA VAL A 8 9.14 29.11 -11.78
C VAL A 8 7.79 29.64 -12.21
N GLU A 9 7.55 29.70 -13.52
CA GLU A 9 6.31 30.25 -14.06
C GLU A 9 5.72 29.46 -15.22
N ASN A 10 4.39 29.50 -15.35
CA ASN A 10 3.64 28.91 -16.45
C ASN A 10 3.87 27.39 -16.65
N ASN A 11 4.13 26.65 -15.57
CA ASN A 11 4.34 25.21 -15.62
C ASN A 11 3.06 24.43 -15.32
N PHE A 12 2.96 23.26 -15.93
CA PHE A 12 1.93 22.26 -15.63
C PHE A 12 2.60 21.01 -15.06
N ILE A 13 2.40 20.77 -13.76
CA ILE A 13 3.04 19.70 -13.00
C ILE A 13 1.95 18.78 -12.46
N GLU A 14 1.66 17.72 -13.21
CA GLU A 14 0.54 16.81 -12.94
C GLU A 14 0.95 15.34 -12.76
N GLY A 15 0.26 14.64 -11.87
CA GLY A 15 0.28 13.18 -11.82
C GLY A 15 1.57 12.59 -11.23
N ASN A 16 2.32 13.39 -10.46
CA ASN A 16 3.59 12.99 -9.88
C ASN A 16 3.40 12.41 -8.46
N SER A 17 4.40 11.66 -7.98
CA SER A 17 4.46 11.26 -6.57
C SER A 17 4.69 12.47 -5.64
N VAL A 18 5.43 13.46 -6.13
CA VAL A 18 5.64 14.80 -5.54
C VAL A 18 5.77 15.74 -6.74
N GLY A 19 5.00 16.82 -6.78
CA GLY A 19 5.02 17.77 -7.90
C GLY A 19 6.36 18.50 -7.97
N ALA A 20 6.67 19.30 -6.96
CA ALA A 20 7.99 19.90 -6.79
C ALA A 20 8.45 19.82 -5.33
N PHE A 21 9.77 19.72 -5.11
CA PHE A 21 10.34 19.78 -3.77
C PHE A 21 11.63 20.60 -3.81
N LEU A 22 11.60 21.75 -3.14
CA LEU A 22 12.69 22.71 -3.12
C LEU A 22 13.29 22.74 -1.74
N MET A 23 14.63 22.74 -1.70
CA MET A 23 15.37 22.66 -0.45
C MET A 23 16.58 23.57 -0.44
N TYR A 24 16.89 24.12 0.74
CA TYR A 24 18.14 24.84 1.02
C TYR A 24 18.39 25.99 0.04
N SER A 25 17.37 26.81 -0.21
CA SER A 25 17.44 27.86 -1.24
C SER A 25 16.75 29.14 -0.80
N ARG A 26 17.00 30.24 -1.51
CA ARG A 26 16.47 31.57 -1.21
C ARG A 26 15.79 32.22 -2.41
N ARG A 27 14.85 33.14 -2.15
CA ARG A 27 14.23 34.02 -3.16
C ARG A 27 13.64 33.23 -4.34
N LEU A 28 12.71 32.34 -4.02
CA LEU A 28 11.92 31.62 -5.02
C LEU A 28 10.69 32.45 -5.38
N THR A 29 10.46 32.66 -6.67
CA THR A 29 9.23 33.24 -7.20
C THR A 29 8.44 32.18 -7.97
N LEU A 30 7.20 31.93 -7.57
CA LEU A 30 6.26 30.98 -8.21
C LEU A 30 5.07 31.73 -8.80
N ARG A 31 4.86 31.70 -10.12
CA ARG A 31 3.74 32.40 -10.76
C ARG A 31 3.01 31.61 -11.85
N HIS A 32 1.69 31.61 -11.86
CA HIS A 32 0.88 31.01 -12.94
C HIS A 32 1.14 29.52 -13.19
N ASN A 33 1.56 28.77 -12.17
CA ASN A 33 1.79 27.33 -12.30
C ASN A 33 0.52 26.56 -11.90
N ILE A 34 0.39 25.36 -12.46
CA ILE A 34 -0.62 24.38 -12.09
C ILE A 34 0.09 23.15 -11.51
N PHE A 35 -0.21 22.83 -10.26
CA PHE A 35 0.19 21.61 -9.59
C PHE A 35 -1.04 20.75 -9.37
N ALA A 36 -1.19 19.69 -10.18
CA ALA A 36 -2.43 18.91 -10.22
C ALA A 36 -2.22 17.43 -9.91
N ASN A 37 -3.15 16.80 -9.19
CA ASN A 37 -3.26 15.34 -9.07
C ASN A 37 -1.96 14.63 -8.62
N ASN A 38 -1.13 15.30 -7.81
CA ASN A 38 0.10 14.70 -7.30
C ASN A 38 -0.21 13.85 -6.05
N ARG A 39 -0.07 12.52 -6.15
CA ARG A 39 -0.71 11.53 -5.24
C ARG A 39 0.24 10.44 -4.71
N GLY A 40 1.48 10.78 -4.40
CA GLY A 40 2.43 9.86 -3.72
C GLY A 40 2.32 9.85 -2.19
N PRO A 41 3.22 9.12 -1.48
CA PRO A 41 3.26 9.10 -0.01
C PRO A 41 3.40 10.50 0.62
N SER A 42 4.17 11.37 -0.05
CA SER A 42 4.24 12.80 0.24
C SER A 42 3.21 13.59 -0.58
N GLY A 43 3.08 13.34 -1.89
CA GLY A 43 1.97 13.87 -2.71
C GLY A 43 1.79 15.39 -2.65
N TYR A 44 2.89 16.13 -2.47
CA TYR A 44 2.86 17.59 -2.39
C TYR A 44 2.70 18.16 -3.80
N GLY A 45 1.86 19.19 -3.97
CA GLY A 45 1.94 20.05 -5.14
C GLY A 45 3.32 20.69 -5.18
N ILE A 46 3.69 21.37 -4.08
CA ILE A 46 5.07 21.77 -3.83
C ILE A 46 5.45 21.64 -2.36
N GLY A 47 6.66 21.15 -2.09
CA GLY A 47 7.25 21.14 -0.76
C GLY A 47 8.42 22.10 -0.63
N LEU A 48 8.48 22.80 0.49
CA LEU A 48 9.49 23.79 0.83
C LEU A 48 10.23 23.33 2.09
N LYS A 49 11.54 23.12 1.98
CA LYS A 49 12.39 22.71 3.10
C LYS A 49 13.60 23.63 3.25
N ASP A 50 13.72 24.30 4.38
CA ASP A 50 14.79 25.27 4.61
C ASP A 50 14.88 26.32 3.48
N MET A 51 13.71 26.87 3.09
CA MET A 51 13.56 27.86 2.03
C MET A 51 13.35 29.26 2.61
N ASP A 52 14.10 30.27 2.16
CA ASP A 52 13.94 31.66 2.60
C ASP A 52 13.34 32.56 1.50
N GLY A 53 12.41 33.43 1.86
CA GLY A 53 11.93 34.50 0.97
C GLY A 53 11.17 33.98 -0.24
N VAL A 54 10.33 32.96 -0.06
CA VAL A 54 9.43 32.48 -1.12
C VAL A 54 8.30 33.49 -1.35
N GLU A 55 8.11 33.84 -2.61
CA GLU A 55 6.95 34.58 -3.12
C GLU A 55 6.17 33.67 -4.07
N ALA A 56 4.93 33.33 -3.74
CA ALA A 56 4.08 32.56 -4.63
C ALA A 56 2.79 33.32 -4.93
N SER A 57 2.53 33.60 -6.20
CA SER A 57 1.30 34.22 -6.62
C SER A 57 0.63 33.58 -7.82
N ASP A 58 -0.70 33.60 -7.87
CA ASP A 58 -1.46 33.18 -9.05
C ASP A 58 -1.24 31.70 -9.47
N ASN A 59 -0.97 30.80 -8.52
CA ASN A 59 -0.80 29.38 -8.80
C ASN A 59 -2.06 28.58 -8.44
N LEU A 60 -2.30 27.48 -9.16
CA LEU A 60 -3.37 26.54 -8.90
C LEU A 60 -2.81 25.22 -8.34
N PHE A 61 -3.21 24.86 -7.13
CA PHE A 61 -2.91 23.58 -6.48
C PHE A 61 -4.20 22.78 -6.38
N SER A 62 -4.37 21.78 -7.25
CA SER A 62 -5.63 21.03 -7.37
C SER A 62 -5.47 19.52 -7.24
N GLY A 63 -6.31 18.87 -6.42
CA GLY A 63 -6.38 17.40 -6.40
C GLY A 63 -5.13 16.70 -5.84
N ASN A 64 -4.25 17.41 -5.13
CA ASN A 64 -3.04 16.83 -4.54
C ASN A 64 -3.33 16.21 -3.17
N ARG A 65 -2.42 15.38 -2.66
CA ARG A 65 -2.49 14.98 -1.24
C ARG A 65 -2.26 16.18 -0.33
N VAL A 66 -1.24 17.00 -0.63
CA VAL A 66 -1.06 18.30 0.02
C VAL A 66 -0.82 19.35 -1.06
N GLY A 67 -1.49 20.50 -0.99
CA GLY A 67 -1.21 21.61 -1.90
C GLY A 67 0.21 22.14 -1.73
N MET A 68 0.50 22.70 -0.55
CA MET A 68 1.83 23.18 -0.16
C MET A 68 2.29 22.59 1.18
N TYR A 69 3.52 22.08 1.22
CA TYR A 69 4.16 21.58 2.42
C TYR A 69 5.31 22.50 2.87
N PHE A 70 5.36 22.79 4.16
CA PHE A 70 6.35 23.67 4.79
C PHE A 70 7.12 22.94 5.88
N ASP A 71 8.44 22.84 5.70
CA ASP A 71 9.39 22.33 6.68
C ASP A 71 10.46 23.38 6.94
N ASN A 72 10.52 23.91 8.16
CA ASN A 72 11.54 24.88 8.59
C ASN A 72 11.76 26.05 7.60
N SER A 73 10.68 26.53 6.99
CA SER A 73 10.71 27.55 5.93
C SER A 73 9.79 28.71 6.31
N PRO A 74 10.31 29.94 6.54
CA PRO A 74 11.70 30.37 6.42
C PRO A 74 12.61 29.83 7.51
N TRP A 75 13.84 29.52 7.10
CA TRP A 75 14.90 29.07 7.99
C TRP A 75 15.53 30.26 8.73
N SER A 76 15.73 31.37 8.02
CA SER A 76 16.30 32.60 8.57
C SER A 76 15.28 33.35 9.44
N VAL A 77 15.77 33.92 10.55
CA VAL A 77 14.93 34.55 11.58
C VAL A 77 14.31 35.87 11.11
N ASP A 78 15.00 36.59 10.21
CA ASP A 78 14.60 37.93 9.75
C ASP A 78 13.88 37.92 8.40
N ILE A 79 13.52 36.74 7.90
CA ILE A 79 12.91 36.58 6.58
C ILE A 79 11.47 36.10 6.74
N SER A 80 10.58 36.71 5.96
CA SER A 80 9.19 36.33 5.77
C SER A 80 8.95 35.75 4.37
N GLN A 81 7.85 35.03 4.22
CA GLN A 81 7.40 34.48 2.93
C GLN A 81 5.97 34.91 2.65
N HIS A 82 5.64 35.14 1.37
CA HIS A 82 4.38 35.74 0.96
C HIS A 82 3.67 34.89 -0.11
N PHE A 83 2.40 34.60 0.14
CA PHE A 83 1.57 33.76 -0.72
C PHE A 83 0.28 34.51 -1.03
N GLN A 84 0.06 34.84 -2.32
CA GLN A 84 -1.05 35.72 -2.70
C GLN A 84 -1.81 35.23 -3.95
N ARG A 85 -3.14 35.29 -3.94
CA ARG A 85 -3.97 34.92 -5.11
C ARG A 85 -3.74 33.51 -5.65
N ASN A 86 -3.31 32.58 -4.81
CA ASN A 86 -3.24 31.16 -5.18
C ASN A 86 -4.58 30.49 -4.90
N ALA A 87 -4.91 29.45 -5.65
CA ALA A 87 -6.07 28.60 -5.39
C ALA A 87 -5.62 27.20 -4.95
N PHE A 88 -6.09 26.78 -3.79
CA PHE A 88 -5.92 25.44 -3.22
C PHE A 88 -7.27 24.74 -3.24
N THR A 89 -7.45 23.79 -4.14
CA THR A 89 -8.76 23.20 -4.38
C THR A 89 -8.77 21.67 -4.44
N HIS A 90 -9.72 21.03 -3.77
CA HIS A 90 -9.89 19.57 -3.76
C HIS A 90 -8.63 18.78 -3.34
N ASN A 91 -7.78 19.36 -2.49
CA ASN A 91 -6.63 18.65 -1.93
C ASN A 91 -7.04 17.91 -0.65
N ASP A 92 -6.30 16.86 -0.25
CA ASP A 92 -6.55 16.28 1.07
C ASP A 92 -6.18 17.29 2.17
N ILE A 93 -5.06 18.01 2.01
CA ILE A 93 -4.67 19.13 2.86
C ILE A 93 -4.27 20.31 1.99
N GLY A 94 -4.85 21.51 2.20
CA GLY A 94 -4.49 22.72 1.47
C GLY A 94 -3.04 23.13 1.73
N LEU A 95 -2.74 23.47 2.98
CA LEU A 95 -1.39 23.79 3.48
C LEU A 95 -1.02 22.85 4.63
N LEU A 96 0.21 22.32 4.64
CA LEU A 96 0.70 21.48 5.72
C LEU A 96 2.01 22.03 6.30
N PHE A 97 2.03 22.27 7.61
CA PHE A 97 3.19 22.87 8.29
C PHE A 97 3.81 21.91 9.32
N THR A 98 5.13 21.97 9.47
CA THR A 98 5.78 21.48 10.69
C THR A 98 5.64 22.50 11.84
N PRO A 99 5.64 22.09 13.12
CA PRO A 99 5.17 22.94 14.22
C PRO A 99 6.10 24.12 14.57
N SER A 100 7.31 24.16 14.01
CA SER A 100 8.29 25.23 14.21
C SER A 100 8.22 26.33 13.13
N VAL A 101 7.36 26.17 12.12
CA VAL A 101 7.27 27.10 10.98
C VAL A 101 6.51 28.37 11.38
N LYS A 102 7.10 29.53 11.08
CA LYS A 102 6.62 30.88 11.43
C LYS A 102 6.87 31.85 10.28
N ARG A 103 6.30 33.07 10.30
CA ARG A 103 6.56 34.14 9.32
C ARG A 103 6.15 33.82 7.87
N ASN A 104 5.12 33.00 7.71
CA ASN A 104 4.45 32.80 6.41
C ASN A 104 3.15 33.60 6.39
N TYR A 105 2.95 34.39 5.34
CA TYR A 105 1.84 35.32 5.23
C TYR A 105 1.01 35.03 3.98
N PHE A 106 -0.29 34.77 4.19
CA PHE A 106 -1.25 34.39 3.16
C PHE A 106 -2.33 35.46 3.04
N SER A 107 -2.54 36.02 1.85
CA SER A 107 -3.62 36.98 1.58
C SER A 107 -4.20 36.79 0.20
N GLN A 108 -5.51 36.98 0.04
CA GLN A 108 -6.24 36.84 -1.22
C GLN A 108 -6.15 35.45 -1.86
N ASN A 109 -5.79 34.40 -1.12
CA ASN A 109 -5.82 33.03 -1.64
C ASN A 109 -7.23 32.45 -1.53
N SER A 110 -7.51 31.37 -2.28
CA SER A 110 -8.77 30.63 -2.20
C SER A 110 -8.54 29.21 -1.75
N PHE A 111 -9.16 28.83 -0.65
CA PHE A 111 -9.17 27.48 -0.11
C PHE A 111 -10.54 26.86 -0.34
N ILE A 112 -10.64 25.94 -1.30
CA ILE A 112 -11.92 25.44 -1.84
C ILE A 112 -11.98 23.92 -1.73
N ASP A 113 -12.87 23.41 -0.89
CA ASP A 113 -13.21 21.98 -0.78
C ASP A 113 -11.99 21.09 -0.57
N ASN A 114 -11.00 21.56 0.21
CA ASN A 114 -9.96 20.68 0.73
C ASN A 114 -10.51 19.89 1.91
N LEU A 115 -10.04 18.65 2.15
CA LEU A 115 -10.50 17.88 3.33
C LEU A 115 -10.05 18.54 4.64
N GLU A 116 -8.87 19.15 4.64
CA GLU A 116 -8.37 20.05 5.67
C GLU A 116 -7.77 21.31 5.01
N GLN A 117 -8.18 22.51 5.42
CA GLN A 117 -7.67 23.73 4.79
C GLN A 117 -6.20 23.97 5.15
N VAL A 118 -5.86 23.86 6.44
CA VAL A 118 -4.51 24.04 6.98
C VAL A 118 -4.23 23.02 8.09
N GLY A 119 -3.26 22.14 7.86
CA GLY A 119 -2.85 21.10 8.80
C GLY A 119 -1.47 21.30 9.43
N LEU A 120 -1.25 20.62 10.57
CA LEU A 120 -0.02 20.70 11.38
C LEU A 120 0.52 19.30 11.68
N THR A 121 1.76 19.01 11.28
CA THR A 121 2.38 17.71 11.60
C THR A 121 3.02 17.72 12.99
N GLY A 122 2.27 17.34 14.01
CA GLY A 122 2.76 17.16 15.39
C GLY A 122 2.34 18.26 16.36
N SER A 123 2.76 18.15 17.62
CA SER A 123 2.39 19.11 18.68
C SER A 123 3.35 20.30 18.73
N GLY A 124 2.83 21.51 18.52
CA GLY A 124 3.59 22.77 18.66
C GLY A 124 2.72 24.02 18.46
N ASP A 125 3.36 25.19 18.46
CA ASP A 125 2.69 26.50 18.48
C ASP A 125 2.71 27.13 17.09
N PHE A 126 1.55 27.12 16.39
CA PHE A 126 1.39 27.69 15.05
C PHE A 126 1.19 29.23 15.09
N LYS A 127 1.87 29.91 16.01
CA LYS A 127 1.84 31.37 16.13
C LYS A 127 2.83 32.01 15.16
N GLU A 128 2.62 33.30 14.89
CA GLU A 128 3.49 34.13 14.04
C GLU A 128 3.43 33.81 12.53
N ASN A 129 2.47 32.99 12.08
CA ASN A 129 2.02 32.97 10.68
C ASN A 129 0.76 33.85 10.55
N GLY A 130 0.59 34.51 9.42
CA GLY A 130 -0.51 35.47 9.19
C GLY A 130 -1.40 35.06 8.02
N PHE A 131 -2.71 35.14 8.23
CA PHE A 131 -3.71 34.89 7.18
C PHE A 131 -4.46 36.15 6.76
N THR A 132 -4.06 37.31 7.26
CA THR A 132 -4.60 38.60 6.87
C THR A 132 -3.42 39.55 6.69
N ILE A 133 -3.36 40.22 5.54
CA ILE A 133 -2.34 41.24 5.24
C ILE A 133 -3.05 42.49 4.77
N ASN A 134 -2.75 43.65 5.39
CA ASN A 134 -3.33 44.94 5.02
C ASN A 134 -4.88 44.94 4.98
N GLY A 135 -5.51 44.24 5.92
CA GLY A 135 -6.97 44.13 6.01
C GLY A 135 -7.60 43.21 4.96
N GLN A 136 -6.81 42.40 4.25
CA GLN A 136 -7.32 41.44 3.27
C GLN A 136 -6.89 40.02 3.65
N GLY A 137 -7.90 39.19 3.89
CA GLY A 137 -7.75 37.78 4.20
C GLY A 137 -7.85 36.89 2.97
N ASN A 138 -8.27 35.65 3.18
CA ASN A 138 -8.39 34.60 2.18
C ASN A 138 -9.84 34.14 2.08
N PHE A 139 -10.20 33.51 0.96
CA PHE A 139 -11.48 32.83 0.81
C PHE A 139 -11.38 31.41 1.38
N TRP A 140 -12.38 31.00 2.15
CA TRP A 140 -12.47 29.69 2.78
C TRP A 140 -13.85 29.08 2.47
N SER A 141 -13.90 27.92 1.81
CA SER A 141 -15.18 27.29 1.42
C SER A 141 -16.03 26.83 2.62
N ASP A 142 -15.41 26.67 3.79
CA ASP A 142 -16.01 26.30 5.07
C ASP A 142 -16.38 27.52 5.93
N TYR A 143 -16.17 28.75 5.45
CA TYR A 143 -16.56 29.97 6.17
C TYR A 143 -18.04 30.30 5.94
N VAL A 144 -18.77 30.50 7.04
CA VAL A 144 -20.24 30.71 7.05
C VAL A 144 -20.59 32.15 7.48
N GLY A 145 -19.68 33.10 7.31
CA GLY A 145 -19.95 34.50 7.68
C GLY A 145 -20.79 35.26 6.66
N TYR A 146 -20.94 36.56 6.90
CA TYR A 146 -21.70 37.47 6.07
C TYR A 146 -20.91 38.76 5.83
N ASP A 147 -21.27 39.47 4.77
CA ASP A 147 -20.73 40.76 4.37
C ASP A 147 -21.88 41.76 4.27
N ALA A 148 -22.09 42.51 5.35
CA ALA A 148 -23.11 43.55 5.38
C ALA A 148 -22.67 44.83 4.63
N GLY A 149 -21.35 45.02 4.45
CA GLY A 149 -20.75 46.18 3.81
C GLY A 149 -20.75 46.14 2.27
N GLY A 150 -20.86 44.95 1.69
CA GLY A 150 -20.74 44.69 0.26
C GLY A 150 -19.32 44.90 -0.29
N ASP A 151 -18.29 44.83 0.56
CA ASP A 151 -16.89 45.04 0.19
C ASP A 151 -16.13 43.73 -0.10
N ASN A 152 -16.87 42.61 -0.12
CA ASN A 152 -16.38 41.25 -0.33
C ASN A 152 -15.50 40.73 0.82
N LEU A 153 -15.53 41.40 1.98
CA LEU A 153 -14.90 40.94 3.22
C LEU A 153 -15.96 40.51 4.22
N GLY A 154 -15.71 39.41 4.91
CA GLY A 154 -16.58 38.93 5.97
C GLY A 154 -16.47 39.81 7.21
N ASP A 155 -17.61 40.16 7.80
CA ASP A 155 -17.68 40.95 9.04
C ASP A 155 -17.26 40.16 10.30
N LEU A 156 -17.13 38.84 10.17
CA LEU A 156 -16.69 37.94 11.23
C LEU A 156 -15.31 37.35 10.88
N PRO A 157 -14.41 37.18 11.86
CA PRO A 157 -13.16 36.50 11.60
C PRO A 157 -13.43 35.02 11.27
N TYR A 158 -12.75 34.49 10.26
CA TYR A 158 -12.64 33.05 10.10
C TYR A 158 -11.72 32.51 11.18
N VAL A 159 -12.12 31.40 11.80
CA VAL A 159 -11.34 30.77 12.85
C VAL A 159 -11.32 29.27 12.57
N SER A 160 -10.11 28.71 12.44
CA SER A 160 -9.96 27.26 12.29
C SER A 160 -10.35 26.58 13.60
N LYS A 161 -11.57 26.02 13.62
CA LYS A 161 -12.21 25.40 14.80
C LYS A 161 -12.81 24.03 14.47
N SER A 162 -12.06 23.10 13.89
CA SER A 162 -12.51 21.70 13.90
C SER A 162 -11.89 20.96 15.08
N LEU A 163 -12.77 20.51 15.98
CA LEU A 163 -12.42 19.58 17.05
C LEU A 163 -11.99 18.25 16.45
N PHE A 164 -12.72 17.81 15.43
CA PHE A 164 -12.40 16.59 14.72
C PHE A 164 -11.02 16.67 14.03
N GLU A 165 -10.65 17.80 13.42
CA GLU A 165 -9.30 18.02 12.89
C GLU A 165 -8.21 17.98 13.97
N ASN A 166 -8.42 18.65 15.11
CA ASN A 166 -7.48 18.57 16.23
C ASN A 166 -7.35 17.15 16.80
N MET A 167 -8.43 16.38 16.77
CA MET A 167 -8.41 14.97 17.17
C MET A 167 -7.67 14.12 16.12
N MET A 168 -7.86 14.38 14.82
CA MET A 168 -7.15 13.70 13.74
C MET A 168 -5.64 13.93 13.78
N ASP A 169 -5.18 15.11 14.20
CA ASP A 169 -3.75 15.41 14.38
C ASP A 169 -3.09 14.52 15.45
N ARG A 170 -3.83 14.14 16.49
CA ARG A 170 -3.36 13.26 17.58
C ARG A 170 -3.64 11.79 17.33
N HIS A 171 -4.69 11.51 16.57
CA HIS A 171 -5.23 10.19 16.30
C HIS A 171 -5.53 10.08 14.80
N PRO A 172 -4.51 9.83 13.96
CA PRO A 172 -4.67 9.73 12.50
C PRO A 172 -5.71 8.68 12.07
N GLU A 173 -5.96 7.68 12.90
CA GLU A 173 -7.04 6.69 12.78
C GLU A 173 -8.43 7.32 12.67
N LEU A 174 -8.64 8.50 13.25
CA LEU A 174 -9.92 9.21 13.18
C LEU A 174 -10.24 9.73 11.78
N ARG A 175 -9.27 9.77 10.85
CA ARG A 175 -9.55 10.06 9.44
C ARG A 175 -10.60 9.13 8.83
N LEU A 176 -10.77 7.92 9.39
CA LEU A 176 -11.83 6.98 9.01
C LEU A 176 -13.25 7.55 9.17
N PHE A 177 -13.42 8.54 10.05
CA PHE A 177 -14.71 9.18 10.29
C PHE A 177 -14.86 10.50 9.52
N GLN A 178 -13.92 10.86 8.64
CA GLN A 178 -14.06 12.05 7.77
C GLN A 178 -15.32 11.95 6.91
N LEU A 179 -16.04 13.07 6.79
CA LEU A 179 -17.31 13.21 6.06
C LEU A 179 -18.41 12.24 6.54
N SER A 180 -18.26 11.65 7.73
CA SER A 180 -19.24 10.76 8.33
C SER A 180 -20.19 11.51 9.28
N PRO A 181 -21.37 10.94 9.60
CA PRO A 181 -22.23 11.45 10.65
C PRO A 181 -21.54 11.53 12.02
N ALA A 182 -20.50 10.72 12.26
CA ALA A 182 -19.73 10.76 13.51
C ALA A 182 -18.85 12.01 13.59
N GLN A 183 -18.21 12.44 12.48
CA GLN A 183 -17.54 13.74 12.42
C GLN A 183 -18.54 14.86 12.69
N GLN A 184 -19.68 14.86 11.98
CA GLN A 184 -20.71 15.89 12.16
C GLN A 184 -21.22 15.95 13.62
N ALA A 185 -21.36 14.80 14.28
CA ALA A 185 -21.75 14.74 15.69
C ALA A 185 -20.67 15.27 16.64
N ILE A 186 -19.38 15.02 16.35
CA ILE A 186 -18.25 15.55 17.13
C ILE A 186 -18.12 17.06 16.95
N ASP A 187 -18.21 17.55 15.72
CA ASP A 187 -18.16 18.99 15.43
C ASP A 187 -19.39 19.70 16.02
N LEU A 188 -20.60 19.12 15.93
CA LEU A 188 -21.81 19.63 16.58
C LEU A 188 -21.69 19.64 18.12
N ALA A 189 -21.08 18.61 18.72
CA ALA A 189 -20.82 18.57 20.15
C ALA A 189 -19.81 19.65 20.57
N ALA A 190 -18.80 19.94 19.74
CA ALA A 190 -17.86 21.03 19.96
C ALA A 190 -18.55 22.40 19.86
N GLU A 191 -19.47 22.58 18.91
CA GLU A 191 -20.27 23.81 18.80
C GLU A 191 -21.22 24.00 19.97
N ALA A 192 -21.91 22.94 20.41
CA ALA A 192 -22.93 22.99 21.46
C ALA A 192 -22.35 23.14 22.88
N PHE A 193 -21.13 22.65 23.13
CA PHE A 193 -20.54 22.62 24.48
C PHE A 193 -19.14 23.25 24.50
N PRO A 194 -18.98 24.45 25.08
CA PRO A 194 -17.71 25.19 25.11
C PRO A 194 -16.51 24.43 25.71
N ILE A 195 -16.76 23.44 26.56
CA ILE A 195 -15.71 22.60 27.18
C ILE A 195 -14.97 21.70 26.17
N PHE A 196 -15.61 21.40 25.02
CA PHE A 196 -15.01 20.59 23.95
C PHE A 196 -14.46 21.43 22.81
N GLN A 197 -14.55 22.78 22.86
CA GLN A 197 -14.00 23.62 21.79
C GLN A 197 -12.46 23.59 21.84
N PRO A 198 -11.78 23.16 20.75
CA PRO A 198 -10.34 23.26 20.68
C PRO A 198 -9.93 24.73 20.64
N LYS A 199 -8.71 25.03 21.11
CA LYS A 199 -8.13 26.35 20.89
C LYS A 199 -7.93 26.55 19.38
N PRO A 200 -8.34 27.71 18.81
CA PRO A 200 -8.10 28.02 17.42
C PRO A 200 -6.63 27.80 17.02
N LYS A 201 -6.41 27.11 15.89
CA LYS A 201 -5.06 26.97 15.30
C LYS A 201 -4.56 28.31 14.79
N PHE A 202 -5.44 29.08 14.13
CA PHE A 202 -5.22 30.43 13.61
C PHE A 202 -6.57 31.14 13.40
N SER A 203 -6.51 32.45 13.13
CA SER A 203 -7.63 33.25 12.64
C SER A 203 -7.24 34.02 11.38
N ASP A 204 -8.25 34.30 10.56
CA ASP A 204 -8.19 35.26 9.48
C ASP A 204 -9.23 36.35 9.80
N ASP A 205 -8.77 37.57 10.02
CA ASP A 205 -9.57 38.66 10.56
C ASP A 205 -10.44 39.36 9.50
N ALA A 206 -10.18 39.10 8.21
CA ALA A 206 -10.92 39.71 7.10
C ALA A 206 -11.09 38.71 5.93
N PRO A 207 -11.79 37.58 6.15
CA PRO A 207 -11.93 36.54 5.15
C PRO A 207 -12.70 37.05 3.92
N LEU A 208 -12.37 36.57 2.73
CA LEU A 208 -13.06 36.94 1.49
C LEU A 208 -14.38 36.19 1.36
N MET A 209 -15.42 36.85 0.83
CA MET A 209 -16.73 36.24 0.57
C MET A 209 -16.82 35.49 -0.75
N THR A 210 -15.95 35.83 -1.71
CA THR A 210 -15.89 35.16 -3.01
C THR A 210 -14.48 34.67 -3.32
N PRO A 211 -14.35 33.52 -4.02
CA PRO A 211 -13.04 32.97 -4.34
C PRO A 211 -12.33 33.81 -5.40
N VAL A 212 -11.05 34.05 -5.19
CA VAL A 212 -10.09 34.57 -6.17
C VAL A 212 -9.45 33.39 -6.89
N LEU A 213 -9.84 33.15 -8.14
CA LEU A 213 -9.26 32.09 -8.96
C LEU A 213 -8.12 32.64 -9.85
N PRO A 214 -6.95 31.99 -9.88
CA PRO A 214 -5.84 32.44 -10.68
C PRO A 214 -6.10 32.21 -12.18
N ALA A 215 -5.63 33.14 -13.01
CA ALA A 215 -5.70 33.02 -14.46
C ALA A 215 -4.57 32.10 -14.97
N VAL A 216 -4.73 30.79 -14.78
CA VAL A 216 -3.81 29.76 -15.28
C VAL A 216 -4.32 29.16 -16.59
N SER A 217 -3.42 28.93 -17.56
CA SER A 217 -3.79 28.29 -18.82
C SER A 217 -3.87 26.76 -18.64
N PRO A 218 -5.02 26.11 -18.91
CA PRO A 218 -5.10 24.66 -18.87
C PRO A 218 -4.16 24.04 -19.94
N PRO A 219 -3.67 22.80 -19.73
CA PRO A 219 -2.83 22.14 -20.72
C PRO A 219 -3.59 22.01 -22.06
N PRO A 220 -2.89 22.06 -23.21
CA PRO A 220 -3.52 21.81 -24.49
C PRO A 220 -4.18 20.43 -24.47
N ALA A 221 -5.47 20.37 -24.79
CA ALA A 221 -6.20 19.12 -24.87
C ALA A 221 -5.42 18.13 -25.76
N GLY A 222 -5.06 16.96 -25.21
CA GLY A 222 -4.50 15.86 -25.99
C GLY A 222 -5.44 15.51 -27.15
N PRO A 223 -4.96 14.80 -28.19
CA PRO A 223 -5.74 14.55 -29.39
C PRO A 223 -7.08 13.92 -29.03
N VAL A 224 -8.15 14.71 -29.15
CA VAL A 224 -9.52 14.25 -28.98
C VAL A 224 -9.82 13.46 -30.24
N TRP A 225 -9.69 12.13 -30.16
CA TRP A 225 -10.07 11.26 -31.27
C TRP A 225 -11.57 11.50 -31.52
N PRO A 226 -11.96 11.96 -32.72
CA PRO A 226 -13.36 12.26 -32.95
C PRO A 226 -14.16 10.95 -32.82
N LEU A 227 -15.33 11.03 -32.19
CA LEU A 227 -16.20 9.88 -31.89
C LEU A 227 -16.49 8.98 -33.11
N TRP A 228 -16.41 9.53 -34.33
CA TRP A 228 -16.55 8.74 -35.55
C TRP A 228 -15.35 7.82 -35.82
N ALA A 229 -14.14 8.15 -35.38
CA ALA A 229 -12.94 7.34 -35.56
C ALA A 229 -12.95 6.11 -34.64
N THR A 230 -13.46 6.26 -33.40
CA THR A 230 -13.70 5.13 -32.49
C THR A 230 -14.87 4.28 -32.99
N ALA A 231 -15.94 4.89 -33.50
CA ALA A 231 -17.06 4.17 -34.11
C ALA A 231 -16.66 3.41 -35.39
N ALA A 232 -15.86 4.01 -36.28
CA ALA A 232 -15.36 3.38 -37.50
C ALA A 232 -14.42 2.20 -37.18
N GLY A 233 -13.60 2.34 -36.14
CA GLY A 233 -12.78 1.24 -35.62
C GLY A 233 -13.62 0.05 -35.14
N LEU A 234 -14.72 0.32 -34.42
CA LEU A 234 -15.64 -0.71 -33.95
C LEU A 234 -16.43 -1.38 -35.08
N VAL A 235 -16.84 -0.63 -36.11
CA VAL A 235 -17.52 -1.17 -37.30
C VAL A 235 -16.58 -2.05 -38.13
N LEU A 236 -15.31 -1.67 -38.29
CA LEU A 236 -14.31 -2.49 -38.97
C LEU A 236 -14.01 -3.79 -38.22
N VAL A 237 -13.98 -3.75 -36.89
CA VAL A 237 -13.85 -4.95 -36.04
C VAL A 237 -15.09 -5.84 -36.16
N ALA A 238 -16.29 -5.26 -36.16
CA ALA A 238 -17.54 -6.02 -36.32
C ALA A 238 -17.64 -6.70 -37.71
N LEU A 239 -17.24 -6.02 -38.77
CA LEU A 239 -17.22 -6.58 -40.13
C LEU A 239 -16.17 -7.68 -40.29
N ALA A 240 -15.01 -7.57 -39.60
CA ALA A 240 -14.00 -8.62 -39.58
C ALA A 240 -14.48 -9.89 -38.84
N ILE A 241 -15.37 -9.75 -37.86
CA ILE A 241 -15.96 -10.87 -37.10
C ILE A 241 -17.08 -11.56 -37.91
N ILE A 242 -17.83 -10.82 -38.72
CA ILE A 242 -19.01 -11.34 -39.43
C ILE A 242 -18.67 -11.88 -40.84
N GLY A 243 -17.62 -11.38 -41.50
CA GLY A 243 -17.39 -11.64 -42.93
C GLY A 243 -16.14 -12.44 -43.35
N GLY A 244 -15.23 -12.80 -42.44
CA GLY A 244 -13.94 -13.43 -42.82
C GLY A 244 -13.95 -14.96 -42.81
N PRO A 245 -13.39 -15.66 -43.82
CA PRO A 245 -13.20 -17.11 -43.74
C PRO A 245 -12.20 -17.44 -42.64
N LYS A 246 -12.36 -18.60 -41.97
CA LYS A 246 -11.42 -19.13 -40.97
C LYS A 246 -10.00 -19.17 -41.56
N LEU A 247 -9.21 -18.14 -41.30
CA LEU A 247 -7.83 -18.01 -41.74
C LEU A 247 -6.90 -18.35 -40.58
N THR A 248 -6.26 -19.50 -40.76
CA THR A 248 -5.03 -19.94 -40.11
C THR A 248 -3.97 -18.85 -40.12
N HIS A 249 -3.14 -18.87 -39.07
CA HIS A 249 -2.04 -17.96 -38.77
C HIS A 249 -1.44 -17.18 -39.96
N ALA A 250 -1.70 -15.87 -40.00
CA ALA A 250 -0.91 -14.93 -40.78
C ALA A 250 -0.62 -13.68 -39.93
N LYS A 251 0.66 -13.45 -39.67
CA LYS A 251 1.20 -12.24 -39.02
C LYS A 251 0.85 -11.02 -39.87
N VAL A 252 0.02 -10.12 -39.35
CA VAL A 252 -0.18 -8.78 -39.92
C VAL A 252 0.77 -7.81 -39.24
N TYR A 253 1.91 -7.57 -39.90
CA TYR A 253 2.72 -6.38 -39.70
C TYR A 253 1.99 -5.21 -40.36
N LEU A 254 1.45 -4.27 -39.58
CA LEU A 254 1.06 -2.97 -40.09
C LEU A 254 2.23 -2.00 -39.88
N GLY A 255 2.83 -1.57 -40.98
CA GLY A 255 4.02 -0.73 -41.00
C GLY A 255 3.75 0.70 -40.54
N LEU A 256 4.56 1.15 -39.58
CA LEU A 256 4.95 2.55 -39.46
C LEU A 256 6.31 2.71 -40.15
N ARG A 257 6.28 3.28 -41.36
CA ARG A 257 7.44 3.97 -41.94
C ARG A 257 7.57 5.32 -41.23
N ASN A 258 8.64 5.52 -40.48
CA ASN A 258 9.54 6.66 -40.63
C ASN A 258 10.83 6.37 -39.86
N GLY A 259 11.94 6.77 -40.47
CA GLY A 259 13.22 6.11 -40.32
C GLY A 259 13.93 6.40 -39.00
N VAL A 260 14.50 5.34 -38.44
CA VAL A 260 15.73 5.41 -37.66
C VAL A 260 16.62 4.29 -38.20
N GLN A 261 17.79 4.67 -38.71
CA GLN A 261 18.80 3.75 -39.24
C GLN A 261 19.19 2.72 -38.18
N THR A 262 18.99 1.45 -38.47
CA THR A 262 19.57 0.34 -37.71
C THR A 262 20.99 0.08 -38.21
N SER A 263 21.98 0.46 -37.41
CA SER A 263 23.32 -0.09 -37.55
C SER A 263 23.29 -1.53 -37.03
N VAL A 264 23.66 -2.45 -37.92
CA VAL A 264 23.72 -3.89 -37.68
C VAL A 264 24.90 -4.18 -36.75
N TRP A 265 24.63 -4.60 -35.52
CA TRP A 265 25.61 -5.31 -34.70
C TRP A 265 25.41 -6.83 -34.91
N LYS A 266 26.39 -7.46 -35.58
CA LYS A 266 26.55 -8.91 -35.66
C LYS A 266 27.23 -9.41 -34.38
N GLY A 267 26.59 -10.31 -33.64
CA GLY A 267 27.17 -10.95 -32.46
C GLY A 267 26.49 -12.27 -32.11
N GLN A 268 27.03 -13.35 -32.68
CA GLN A 268 27.07 -14.75 -32.20
C GLN A 268 25.82 -15.38 -31.56
N ASN A 269 25.24 -16.34 -32.29
CA ASN A 269 24.25 -17.32 -31.82
C ASN A 269 24.77 -18.13 -30.63
N LYS A 270 24.16 -17.93 -29.46
CA LYS A 270 24.14 -18.92 -28.37
C LYS A 270 22.76 -19.58 -28.41
N LEU A 271 22.73 -20.89 -28.58
CA LEU A 271 21.50 -21.71 -28.58
C LEU A 271 20.70 -21.43 -27.30
N TRP A 272 19.50 -20.87 -27.46
CA TRP A 272 18.61 -20.48 -26.38
C TRP A 272 17.87 -21.73 -25.88
N THR A 273 18.33 -22.33 -24.78
CA THR A 273 17.45 -23.14 -23.93
C THR A 273 16.53 -22.18 -23.17
N PRO A 274 15.21 -22.36 -23.14
CA PRO A 274 14.33 -21.45 -22.41
C PRO A 274 14.68 -21.50 -20.92
N GLU A 275 15.39 -20.47 -20.43
CA GLU A 275 15.54 -20.22 -19.00
C GLU A 275 14.14 -20.07 -18.42
N VAL A 276 13.82 -20.85 -17.41
CA VAL A 276 12.62 -20.67 -16.60
C VAL A 276 12.76 -19.31 -15.92
N VAL A 277 12.08 -18.29 -16.43
CA VAL A 277 12.11 -16.94 -15.85
C VAL A 277 11.47 -17.01 -14.47
N ALA A 278 12.24 -16.69 -13.42
CA ALA A 278 11.72 -16.63 -12.06
C ALA A 278 10.53 -15.67 -11.95
N MET A 279 9.53 -16.03 -11.13
CA MET A 279 8.35 -15.18 -10.90
C MET A 279 8.73 -13.93 -10.10
N ILE A 280 9.59 -14.09 -9.09
CA ILE A 280 10.22 -12.99 -8.36
C ILE A 280 11.73 -13.22 -8.41
N LYS A 281 12.49 -12.16 -8.66
CA LYS A 281 13.96 -12.17 -8.51
C LYS A 281 14.40 -10.88 -7.83
N ILE A 282 15.02 -11.03 -6.67
CA ILE A 282 15.60 -9.96 -5.86
C ILE A 282 17.12 -10.12 -5.92
N GLU A 283 17.82 -9.07 -6.36
CA GLU A 283 19.27 -9.01 -6.41
C GLU A 283 19.76 -7.82 -5.58
N LYS A 284 20.48 -8.10 -4.50
CA LYS A 284 21.16 -7.12 -3.64
C LYS A 284 20.25 -6.01 -3.11
N LEU A 285 19.01 -6.38 -2.71
CA LEU A 285 18.06 -5.42 -2.17
C LEU A 285 18.61 -4.81 -0.88
N THR A 286 18.80 -3.50 -0.90
CA THR A 286 19.20 -2.72 0.28
C THR A 286 18.24 -1.54 0.47
N LYS A 287 17.63 -1.45 1.65
CA LYS A 287 16.72 -0.36 2.01
C LYS A 287 17.16 0.32 3.31
N LYS A 288 17.48 1.60 3.20
CA LYS A 288 17.80 2.49 4.33
C LYS A 288 16.70 3.53 4.57
N PHE A 289 16.52 3.88 5.83
CA PHE A 289 15.68 4.97 6.33
C PHE A 289 16.56 5.87 7.22
N GLY A 290 17.11 6.94 6.64
CA GLY A 290 18.20 7.67 7.28
C GLY A 290 19.39 6.74 7.52
N ASP A 291 19.86 6.69 8.77
CA ASP A 291 20.98 5.84 9.18
C ASP A 291 20.58 4.38 9.45
N PHE A 292 19.28 4.10 9.56
CA PHE A 292 18.78 2.76 9.84
C PHE A 292 18.69 1.92 8.55
N THR A 293 19.42 0.80 8.50
CA THR A 293 19.34 -0.16 7.38
C THR A 293 18.31 -1.22 7.70
N ALA A 294 17.12 -1.11 7.08
CA ALA A 294 16.00 -2.03 7.30
C ALA A 294 16.11 -3.33 6.50
N VAL A 295 16.76 -3.29 5.33
CA VAL A 295 17.11 -4.47 4.51
C VAL A 295 18.53 -4.27 3.99
N ASN A 296 19.37 -5.29 4.07
CA ASN A 296 20.79 -5.21 3.72
C ASN A 296 21.20 -6.36 2.79
N ASP A 297 21.58 -6.04 1.56
CA ASP A 297 22.12 -6.95 0.54
C ASP A 297 21.32 -8.27 0.37
N LEU A 298 19.98 -8.17 0.36
CA LEU A 298 19.12 -9.34 0.28
C LEU A 298 18.99 -9.84 -1.16
N SER A 299 19.27 -11.12 -1.41
CA SER A 299 19.09 -11.76 -2.72
C SER A 299 18.37 -13.09 -2.61
N PHE A 300 17.32 -13.29 -3.41
CA PHE A 300 16.63 -14.58 -3.56
C PHE A 300 15.74 -14.57 -4.81
N GLU A 301 15.32 -15.77 -5.23
CA GLU A 301 14.40 -15.97 -6.34
C GLU A 301 13.19 -16.78 -5.87
N VAL A 302 12.05 -16.62 -6.55
CA VAL A 302 10.84 -17.43 -6.36
C VAL A 302 10.40 -17.96 -7.72
N ALA A 303 10.28 -19.28 -7.83
CA ALA A 303 9.87 -19.92 -9.07
C ALA A 303 8.34 -19.80 -9.30
N PRO A 304 7.86 -19.82 -10.56
CA PRO A 304 6.42 -19.90 -10.82
C PRO A 304 5.78 -21.12 -10.15
N GLY A 305 4.64 -20.93 -9.48
CA GLY A 305 3.90 -21.97 -8.75
C GLY A 305 4.47 -22.31 -7.36
N GLU A 306 5.57 -21.65 -6.96
CA GLU A 306 6.15 -21.83 -5.64
C GLU A 306 5.40 -21.02 -4.57
N ALA A 307 5.32 -21.55 -3.35
CA ALA A 307 4.83 -20.82 -2.18
C ALA A 307 5.98 -20.59 -1.19
N VAL A 308 6.39 -19.33 -1.02
CA VAL A 308 7.54 -18.94 -0.21
C VAL A 308 7.08 -18.07 0.97
N ALA A 309 7.46 -18.48 2.18
CA ALA A 309 7.22 -17.72 3.40
C ALA A 309 8.44 -16.84 3.74
N LEU A 310 8.20 -15.57 4.05
CA LEU A 310 9.14 -14.69 4.72
C LEU A 310 8.89 -14.79 6.23
N TRP A 311 9.78 -15.47 6.95
CA TRP A 311 9.66 -15.70 8.38
C TRP A 311 10.72 -14.93 9.16
N GLY A 312 10.37 -14.41 10.34
CA GLY A 312 11.30 -13.69 11.21
C GLY A 312 10.57 -12.76 12.18
N PRO A 313 11.26 -12.24 13.20
CA PRO A 313 10.67 -11.37 14.20
C PRO A 313 10.15 -10.05 13.61
N ASN A 314 9.37 -9.31 14.40
CA ASN A 314 9.00 -7.94 14.04
C ASN A 314 10.25 -7.08 13.89
N GLY A 315 10.29 -6.24 12.85
CA GLY A 315 11.49 -5.47 12.51
C GLY A 315 12.53 -6.21 11.65
N ALA A 316 12.33 -7.47 11.29
CA ALA A 316 13.26 -8.22 10.42
C ALA A 316 13.31 -7.73 8.95
N GLY A 317 12.47 -6.77 8.56
CA GLY A 317 12.42 -6.20 7.21
C GLY A 317 11.37 -6.80 6.27
N LYS A 318 10.54 -7.74 6.74
CA LYS A 318 9.46 -8.42 5.98
C LYS A 318 8.58 -7.49 5.13
N THR A 319 7.84 -6.60 5.80
CA THR A 319 6.98 -5.59 5.18
C THR A 319 7.78 -4.63 4.28
N THR A 320 9.02 -4.30 4.67
CA THR A 320 9.91 -3.44 3.87
C THR A 320 10.27 -4.09 2.53
N ILE A 321 10.54 -5.40 2.51
CA ILE A 321 10.80 -6.18 1.30
C ILE A 321 9.55 -6.19 0.40
N ILE A 322 8.39 -6.53 0.96
CA ILE A 322 7.11 -6.54 0.24
C ILE A 322 6.82 -5.17 -0.38
N ARG A 323 6.91 -4.09 0.40
CA ARG A 323 6.66 -2.73 -0.09
C ARG A 323 7.68 -2.31 -1.15
N SER A 324 8.92 -2.77 -1.08
CA SER A 324 9.93 -2.53 -2.12
C SER A 324 9.60 -3.28 -3.41
N LEU A 325 9.19 -4.55 -3.33
CA LEU A 325 8.71 -5.34 -4.48
C LEU A 325 7.49 -4.71 -5.17
N LEU A 326 6.56 -4.14 -4.41
CA LEU A 326 5.39 -3.46 -4.96
C LEU A 326 5.71 -2.07 -5.56
N GLY A 327 6.94 -1.58 -5.37
CA GLY A 327 7.36 -0.24 -5.77
C GLY A 327 6.77 0.87 -4.89
N LEU A 328 6.32 0.54 -3.67
CA LEU A 328 5.85 1.50 -2.66
C LEU A 328 7.01 2.14 -1.88
N LEU A 329 8.18 1.49 -1.89
CA LEU A 329 9.42 2.02 -1.33
C LEU A 329 10.54 1.90 -2.36
N SER A 330 11.28 2.99 -2.58
CA SER A 330 12.53 2.95 -3.35
C SER A 330 13.63 2.27 -2.54
N ALA A 331 14.41 1.41 -3.17
CA ALA A 331 15.51 0.65 -2.56
C ALA A 331 16.63 0.41 -3.57
N GLU A 332 17.85 0.19 -3.10
CA GLU A 332 18.98 -0.22 -3.95
C GLU A 332 18.82 -1.70 -4.34
N GLY A 333 19.51 -2.10 -5.41
CA GLY A 333 19.42 -3.46 -5.97
C GLY A 333 18.45 -3.56 -7.15
N ARG A 334 18.16 -4.79 -7.58
CA ARG A 334 17.26 -5.08 -8.69
C ARG A 334 16.10 -5.96 -8.22
N LEU A 335 14.89 -5.54 -8.55
CA LEU A 335 13.65 -6.22 -8.19
C LEU A 335 12.90 -6.56 -9.46
N LEU A 336 12.78 -7.84 -9.80
CA LEU A 336 12.07 -8.32 -10.98
C LEU A 336 10.82 -9.09 -10.56
N ILE A 337 9.68 -8.77 -11.17
CA ILE A 337 8.43 -9.51 -11.05
C ILE A 337 7.98 -9.88 -12.45
N ASN A 338 7.86 -11.19 -12.72
CA ASN A 338 7.49 -11.72 -14.02
C ASN A 338 8.34 -11.13 -15.17
N GLY A 339 9.65 -11.00 -14.93
CA GLY A 339 10.62 -10.40 -15.88
C GLY A 339 10.62 -8.87 -15.96
N PHE A 340 9.69 -8.17 -15.31
CA PHE A 340 9.65 -6.70 -15.28
C PHE A 340 10.31 -6.14 -14.03
N ASP A 341 11.16 -5.13 -14.22
CA ASP A 341 11.79 -4.41 -13.11
C ASP A 341 10.74 -3.58 -12.36
N ALA A 342 10.52 -3.89 -11.08
CA ALA A 342 9.49 -3.24 -10.26
C ALA A 342 9.78 -1.74 -10.02
N GLN A 343 11.04 -1.32 -10.11
CA GLN A 343 11.43 0.09 -9.92
C GLN A 343 11.34 0.88 -11.23
N LYS A 344 11.66 0.27 -12.38
CA LYS A 344 11.64 0.95 -13.70
C LYS A 344 10.33 0.78 -14.46
N ALA A 345 9.67 -0.37 -14.30
CA ALA A 345 8.47 -0.80 -15.00
C ALA A 345 7.38 -1.25 -14.01
N GLY A 346 7.20 -0.49 -12.93
CA GLY A 346 6.34 -0.86 -11.81
C GLY A 346 4.88 -1.15 -12.17
N LYS A 347 4.34 -0.51 -13.22
CA LYS A 347 2.97 -0.79 -13.70
C LYS A 347 2.86 -2.19 -14.30
N GLN A 348 3.81 -2.59 -15.16
CA GLN A 348 3.86 -3.93 -15.74
C GLN A 348 4.12 -4.98 -14.67
N ALA A 349 5.05 -4.71 -13.74
CA ALA A 349 5.33 -5.59 -12.61
C ALA A 349 4.08 -5.82 -11.74
N ARG A 350 3.37 -4.76 -11.33
CA ARG A 350 2.16 -4.86 -10.50
C ARG A 350 0.97 -5.49 -11.22
N ALA A 351 0.91 -5.47 -12.55
CA ALA A 351 -0.16 -6.14 -13.30
C ALA A 351 -0.14 -7.66 -13.09
N ALA A 352 1.00 -8.25 -12.74
CA ALA A 352 1.14 -9.67 -12.42
C ALA A 352 0.84 -10.00 -10.94
N VAL A 353 0.52 -9.01 -10.09
CA VAL A 353 0.46 -9.15 -8.63
C VAL A 353 -0.95 -8.95 -8.10
N GLY A 354 -1.44 -9.92 -7.33
CA GLY A 354 -2.50 -9.72 -6.35
C GLY A 354 -1.88 -9.44 -4.99
N TYR A 355 -2.26 -8.35 -4.34
CA TYR A 355 -1.70 -7.97 -3.05
C TYR A 355 -2.78 -7.91 -1.98
N VAL A 356 -2.54 -8.57 -0.85
CA VAL A 356 -3.34 -8.43 0.38
C VAL A 356 -2.47 -7.76 1.44
N PRO A 357 -2.78 -6.51 1.83
CA PRO A 357 -2.03 -5.82 2.88
C PRO A 357 -2.38 -6.35 4.27
N GLN A 358 -1.47 -6.06 5.22
CA GLN A 358 -1.68 -6.33 6.65
C GLN A 358 -2.85 -5.54 7.23
N GLU A 359 -2.91 -4.24 6.90
CA GLU A 359 -3.99 -3.35 7.30
C GLU A 359 -4.96 -3.16 6.13
N LEU A 360 -6.22 -3.50 6.34
CA LEU A 360 -7.27 -3.38 5.33
C LEU A 360 -7.99 -2.04 5.48
N ALA A 361 -8.09 -1.31 4.36
CA ALA A 361 -8.89 -0.10 4.27
C ALA A 361 -9.90 -0.26 3.11
N PHE A 362 -11.17 -0.01 3.41
CA PHE A 362 -12.27 -0.08 2.45
C PHE A 362 -13.18 1.15 2.60
N TYR A 363 -13.98 1.40 1.57
CA TYR A 363 -15.14 2.28 1.67
C TYR A 363 -16.25 1.49 2.36
N ASP A 364 -16.57 1.88 3.60
CA ASP A 364 -17.46 1.13 4.49
C ASP A 364 -18.93 1.15 4.05
N ASP A 365 -19.33 2.14 3.26
CA ASP A 365 -20.66 2.35 2.67
C ASP A 365 -20.91 1.51 1.42
N LEU A 366 -19.86 1.16 0.67
CA LEU A 366 -19.98 0.31 -0.51
C LEU A 366 -20.36 -1.12 -0.12
N SER A 367 -21.15 -1.78 -0.95
CA SER A 367 -21.36 -3.23 -0.81
C SER A 367 -20.08 -4.00 -1.17
N ALA A 368 -19.93 -5.23 -0.70
CA ALA A 368 -18.81 -6.08 -1.10
C ALA A 368 -18.72 -6.23 -2.64
N ARG A 369 -19.87 -6.33 -3.32
CA ARG A 369 -19.94 -6.41 -4.79
C ARG A 369 -19.59 -5.09 -5.47
N ASP A 370 -20.06 -3.96 -4.95
CA ASP A 370 -19.73 -2.65 -5.52
C ASP A 370 -18.27 -2.29 -5.28
N THR A 371 -17.70 -2.70 -4.14
CA THR A 371 -16.26 -2.63 -3.87
C THR A 371 -15.47 -3.40 -4.93
N LEU A 372 -15.88 -4.62 -5.26
CA LEU A 372 -15.25 -5.40 -6.32
C LEU A 372 -15.42 -4.77 -7.71
N ARG A 373 -16.58 -4.16 -7.99
CA ARG A 373 -16.80 -3.41 -9.24
C ARG A 373 -15.85 -2.23 -9.36
N PHE A 374 -15.73 -1.42 -8.30
CA PHE A 374 -14.81 -0.30 -8.21
C PHE A 374 -13.35 -0.73 -8.47
N TYR A 375 -12.88 -1.78 -7.78
CA TYR A 375 -11.52 -2.27 -8.00
C TYR A 375 -11.33 -2.95 -9.35
N ALA A 376 -12.37 -3.56 -9.94
CA ALA A 376 -12.30 -4.13 -11.28
C ALA A 376 -12.07 -3.05 -12.34
N GLU A 377 -12.72 -1.90 -12.22
CA GLU A 377 -12.51 -0.74 -13.11
C GLU A 377 -11.08 -0.20 -13.01
N ILE A 378 -10.57 0.01 -11.79
CA ILE A 378 -9.19 0.47 -11.55
C ILE A 378 -8.17 -0.50 -12.15
N LYS A 379 -8.38 -1.81 -11.93
CA LYS A 379 -7.48 -2.85 -12.40
C LYS A 379 -7.68 -3.22 -13.87
N ARG A 380 -8.69 -2.66 -14.54
CA ARG A 380 -9.16 -3.06 -15.88
C ARG A 380 -9.43 -4.57 -15.97
N ALA A 381 -9.96 -5.13 -14.90
CA ALA A 381 -10.39 -6.52 -14.84
C ALA A 381 -11.79 -6.67 -15.42
N ASP A 382 -12.07 -7.85 -15.96
CA ASP A 382 -13.40 -8.17 -16.46
C ASP A 382 -14.42 -8.25 -15.32
N ALA A 383 -15.45 -7.40 -15.39
CA ALA A 383 -16.54 -7.35 -14.42
C ALA A 383 -17.30 -8.68 -14.32
N ALA A 384 -17.30 -9.51 -15.37
CA ALA A 384 -17.91 -10.84 -15.33
C ALA A 384 -17.30 -11.76 -14.27
N ARG A 385 -16.06 -11.48 -13.82
CA ARG A 385 -15.39 -12.28 -12.80
C ARG A 385 -15.76 -11.93 -11.37
N ILE A 386 -16.52 -10.86 -11.14
CA ILE A 386 -16.89 -10.43 -9.79
C ILE A 386 -17.64 -11.56 -9.07
N GLU A 387 -18.63 -12.18 -9.72
CA GLU A 387 -19.38 -13.30 -9.12
C GLU A 387 -18.51 -14.54 -8.92
N THR A 388 -17.60 -14.84 -9.86
CA THR A 388 -16.66 -15.95 -9.74
C THR A 388 -15.78 -15.77 -8.51
N VAL A 389 -15.18 -14.60 -8.34
CA VAL A 389 -14.28 -14.32 -7.23
C VAL A 389 -15.05 -14.26 -5.90
N LEU A 390 -16.26 -13.69 -5.86
CA LEU A 390 -17.13 -13.76 -4.67
C LEU A 390 -17.42 -15.21 -4.26
N ALA A 391 -17.67 -16.09 -5.21
CA ALA A 391 -17.87 -17.51 -4.94
C ALA A 391 -16.59 -18.17 -4.44
N GLU A 392 -15.44 -17.88 -5.06
CA GLU A 392 -14.14 -18.42 -4.65
C GLU A 392 -13.79 -18.10 -3.20
N VAL A 393 -14.07 -16.87 -2.74
CA VAL A 393 -13.80 -16.46 -1.35
C VAL A 393 -14.98 -16.71 -0.41
N GLY A 394 -16.06 -17.34 -0.86
CA GLY A 394 -17.23 -17.66 -0.04
C GLY A 394 -18.02 -16.43 0.44
N LEU A 395 -18.08 -15.37 -0.36
CA LEU A 395 -18.81 -14.13 -0.06
C LEU A 395 -20.06 -13.90 -0.92
N THR A 396 -20.46 -14.83 -1.80
CA THR A 396 -21.64 -14.67 -2.68
C THR A 396 -22.90 -14.21 -1.94
N ALA A 397 -23.25 -14.88 -0.83
CA ALA A 397 -24.42 -14.55 -0.01
C ALA A 397 -24.29 -13.20 0.73
N HIS A 398 -23.09 -12.64 0.80
CA HIS A 398 -22.78 -11.39 1.49
C HIS A 398 -22.41 -10.26 0.52
N GLY A 399 -22.43 -10.51 -0.80
CA GLY A 399 -22.05 -9.53 -1.81
C GLY A 399 -22.85 -8.23 -1.76
N HIS A 400 -24.09 -8.28 -1.28
CA HIS A 400 -24.99 -7.12 -1.16
C HIS A 400 -24.80 -6.32 0.15
N LYS A 401 -24.09 -6.88 1.14
CA LYS A 401 -23.88 -6.20 2.42
C LYS A 401 -22.86 -5.08 2.26
N ALA A 402 -23.12 -3.94 2.89
CA ALA A 402 -22.13 -2.88 3.07
C ALA A 402 -20.88 -3.43 3.76
N VAL A 403 -19.71 -2.94 3.40
CA VAL A 403 -18.43 -3.40 3.97
C VAL A 403 -18.40 -3.19 5.48
N ALA A 404 -19.01 -2.10 6.00
CA ALA A 404 -19.17 -1.86 7.43
C ALA A 404 -19.85 -3.03 8.18
N ALA A 405 -20.75 -3.75 7.52
CA ALA A 405 -21.51 -4.87 8.11
C ALA A 405 -20.81 -6.24 7.96
N LEU A 406 -19.62 -6.28 7.36
CA LEU A 406 -18.81 -7.49 7.24
C LEU A 406 -17.98 -7.70 8.52
N SER A 407 -17.86 -8.95 8.97
CA SER A 407 -16.91 -9.30 10.04
C SER A 407 -15.45 -9.11 9.58
N GLY A 408 -14.49 -9.07 10.51
CA GLY A 408 -13.06 -8.99 10.16
C GLY A 408 -12.62 -10.09 9.19
N GLY A 409 -13.06 -11.32 9.41
CA GLY A 409 -12.79 -12.44 8.48
C GLY A 409 -13.41 -12.26 7.10
N MET A 410 -14.61 -11.67 7.01
CA MET A 410 -15.26 -11.35 5.73
C MET A 410 -14.54 -10.20 5.02
N LYS A 411 -14.06 -9.19 5.74
CA LYS A 411 -13.21 -8.12 5.21
C LYS A 411 -11.89 -8.69 4.66
N GLN A 412 -11.28 -9.66 5.34
CA GLN A 412 -10.10 -10.36 4.84
C GLN A 412 -10.37 -11.15 3.56
N ARG A 413 -11.48 -11.88 3.49
CA ARG A 413 -11.93 -12.57 2.27
C ARG A 413 -12.20 -11.59 1.12
N LEU A 414 -12.74 -10.41 1.41
CA LEU A 414 -12.93 -9.35 0.41
C LEU A 414 -11.59 -8.80 -0.10
N ALA A 415 -10.59 -8.63 0.77
CA ALA A 415 -9.24 -8.24 0.36
C ALA A 415 -8.63 -9.27 -0.60
N LEU A 416 -8.76 -10.56 -0.28
CA LEU A 416 -8.33 -11.65 -1.16
C LEU A 416 -9.09 -11.63 -2.49
N ALA A 417 -10.40 -11.38 -2.47
CA ALA A 417 -11.19 -11.23 -3.68
C ALA A 417 -10.65 -10.10 -4.57
N ILE A 418 -10.37 -8.92 -4.00
CA ILE A 418 -9.78 -7.80 -4.74
C ILE A 418 -8.40 -8.18 -5.31
N ALA A 419 -7.58 -8.92 -4.57
CA ALA A 419 -6.30 -9.41 -5.05
C ALA A 419 -6.47 -10.36 -6.25
N LEU A 420 -7.50 -11.20 -6.23
CA LEU A 420 -7.80 -12.18 -7.27
C LEU A 420 -8.49 -11.59 -8.51
N LEU A 421 -9.06 -10.38 -8.45
CA LEU A 421 -9.86 -9.76 -9.52
C LEU A 421 -9.21 -9.69 -10.90
N ALA A 422 -7.88 -9.65 -11.02
CA ALA A 422 -7.18 -9.64 -12.31
C ALA A 422 -6.61 -11.02 -12.70
N ASP A 423 -6.90 -12.06 -11.91
CA ASP A 423 -6.35 -13.42 -12.02
C ASP A 423 -4.82 -13.41 -12.09
N PRO A 424 -4.15 -12.76 -11.12
CA PRO A 424 -2.71 -12.62 -11.15
C PRO A 424 -2.03 -13.98 -10.95
N PRO A 425 -0.89 -14.24 -11.60
CA PRO A 425 -0.08 -15.44 -11.39
C PRO A 425 0.68 -15.43 -10.05
N LEU A 426 0.82 -14.26 -9.41
CA LEU A 426 1.51 -14.07 -8.14
C LEU A 426 0.60 -13.41 -7.11
N LEU A 427 0.51 -13.99 -5.91
CA LEU A 427 -0.09 -13.37 -4.74
C LEU A 427 1.00 -12.99 -3.74
N ILE A 428 0.98 -11.74 -3.29
CA ILE A 428 1.80 -11.24 -2.18
C ILE A 428 0.88 -10.94 -1.00
N LEU A 429 1.16 -11.52 0.16
CA LEU A 429 0.28 -11.48 1.32
C LEU A 429 1.07 -11.02 2.57
N ASP A 430 0.73 -9.87 3.13
CA ASP A 430 1.41 -9.36 4.32
C ASP A 430 0.58 -9.65 5.58
N GLU A 431 1.03 -10.60 6.40
CA GLU A 431 0.38 -11.10 7.63
C GLU A 431 -1.15 -11.25 7.51
N PRO A 432 -1.64 -12.03 6.50
CA PRO A 432 -3.02 -11.98 6.05
C PRO A 432 -4.03 -12.60 7.02
N THR A 433 -3.60 -13.11 8.16
CA THR A 433 -4.40 -13.84 9.15
C THR A 433 -4.23 -13.26 10.57
N SER A 434 -3.42 -12.21 10.72
CA SER A 434 -3.05 -11.63 12.01
C SER A 434 -4.24 -11.23 12.89
N ASN A 435 -5.31 -10.71 12.28
CA ASN A 435 -6.52 -10.23 12.94
C ASN A 435 -7.70 -11.21 12.91
N LEU A 436 -7.45 -12.49 12.59
CA LEU A 436 -8.50 -13.51 12.49
C LEU A 436 -8.54 -14.41 13.73
N ASP A 437 -9.76 -14.79 14.12
CA ASP A 437 -9.96 -15.91 15.05
C ASP A 437 -9.52 -17.24 14.42
N ALA A 438 -9.46 -18.30 15.24
CA ALA A 438 -8.94 -19.59 14.80
C ALA A 438 -9.72 -20.20 13.62
N ALA A 439 -11.05 -20.14 13.64
CA ALA A 439 -11.87 -20.72 12.59
C ALA A 439 -11.78 -19.91 11.29
N ALA A 440 -11.85 -18.58 11.37
CA ALA A 440 -11.74 -17.70 10.22
C ALA A 440 -10.35 -17.78 9.57
N ARG A 441 -9.29 -17.97 10.37
CA ARG A 441 -7.93 -18.22 9.89
C ARG A 441 -7.85 -19.52 9.11
N ASP A 442 -8.32 -20.63 9.68
CA ASP A 442 -8.25 -21.94 9.03
C ASP A 442 -9.01 -21.93 7.69
N ASP A 443 -10.18 -21.29 7.65
CA ASP A 443 -10.91 -21.05 6.41
C ASP A 443 -10.11 -20.22 5.41
N PHE A 444 -9.45 -19.15 5.86
CA PHE A 444 -8.65 -18.28 4.98
C PHE A 444 -7.42 -19.02 4.42
N VAL A 445 -6.75 -19.84 5.23
CA VAL A 445 -5.65 -20.69 4.78
C VAL A 445 -6.11 -21.70 3.73
N ARG A 446 -7.30 -22.29 3.87
CA ARG A 446 -7.90 -23.15 2.84
C ARG A 446 -8.14 -22.42 1.52
N LEU A 447 -8.56 -21.15 1.56
CA LEU A 447 -8.68 -20.33 0.35
C LEU A 447 -7.32 -20.15 -0.33
N LEU A 448 -6.26 -19.86 0.42
CA LEU A 448 -4.91 -19.72 -0.12
C LEU A 448 -4.36 -21.04 -0.70
N LEU A 449 -4.62 -22.16 -0.04
CA LEU A 449 -4.29 -23.50 -0.54
C LEU A 449 -4.94 -23.77 -1.89
N ALA A 450 -6.24 -23.47 -2.03
CA ALA A 450 -6.94 -23.63 -3.31
C ALA A 450 -6.32 -22.78 -4.42
N GLN A 451 -5.83 -21.57 -4.10
CA GLN A 451 -5.13 -20.72 -5.07
C GLN A 451 -3.75 -21.27 -5.46
N LYS A 452 -3.01 -21.86 -4.50
CA LYS A 452 -1.75 -22.57 -4.74
C LYS A 452 -1.97 -23.80 -5.63
N GLU A 453 -3.00 -24.59 -5.37
CA GLU A 453 -3.36 -25.78 -6.16
C GLU A 453 -3.73 -25.43 -7.61
N ARG A 454 -4.27 -24.23 -7.84
CA ARG A 454 -4.51 -23.66 -9.18
C ARG A 454 -3.23 -23.16 -9.87
N GLY A 455 -2.05 -23.36 -9.28
CA GLY A 455 -0.75 -23.02 -9.85
C GLY A 455 -0.30 -21.59 -9.60
N LYS A 456 -0.97 -20.83 -8.71
CA LYS A 456 -0.51 -19.48 -8.36
C LYS A 456 0.75 -19.54 -7.50
N THR A 457 1.64 -18.58 -7.74
CA THR A 457 2.83 -18.36 -6.90
C THR A 457 2.42 -17.56 -5.66
N LEU A 458 2.91 -17.93 -4.47
CA LEU A 458 2.64 -17.21 -3.23
C LEU A 458 3.94 -16.67 -2.63
N LEU A 459 3.97 -15.39 -2.25
CA LEU A 459 4.94 -14.83 -1.34
C LEU A 459 4.18 -14.27 -0.12
N PHE A 460 4.43 -14.78 1.07
CA PHE A 460 3.67 -14.35 2.24
C PHE A 460 4.52 -14.17 3.49
N THR A 461 4.09 -13.30 4.38
CA THR A 461 4.66 -13.15 5.72
C THR A 461 3.74 -13.81 6.74
N SER A 462 4.33 -14.58 7.65
CA SER A 462 3.61 -15.13 8.80
C SER A 462 4.59 -15.38 9.93
N HIS A 463 4.12 -15.25 11.17
CA HIS A 463 4.82 -15.65 12.38
C HIS A 463 4.23 -16.95 12.97
N ARG A 464 3.19 -17.52 12.34
CA ARG A 464 2.49 -18.72 12.81
C ARG A 464 2.97 -19.94 12.05
N LEU A 465 3.40 -20.96 12.77
CA LEU A 465 3.99 -22.16 12.17
C LEU A 465 2.96 -22.99 11.43
N GLU A 466 1.72 -23.01 11.91
CA GLU A 466 0.64 -23.79 11.31
C GLU A 466 0.36 -23.32 9.87
N GLU A 467 0.47 -22.01 9.62
CA GLU A 467 0.31 -21.42 8.29
C GLU A 467 1.50 -21.73 7.39
N ILE A 468 2.71 -21.69 7.95
CA ILE A 468 3.93 -22.05 7.23
C ILE A 468 3.89 -23.53 6.84
N GLU A 469 3.51 -24.41 7.76
CA GLU A 469 3.38 -25.85 7.52
C GLU A 469 2.34 -26.15 6.45
N ALA A 470 1.19 -25.45 6.47
CA ALA A 470 0.15 -25.63 5.47
C ALA A 470 0.56 -25.10 4.09
N LEU A 471 1.11 -23.89 4.01
CA LEU A 471 1.25 -23.16 2.75
C LEU A 471 2.65 -23.24 2.14
N ALA A 472 3.71 -23.13 2.94
CA ALA A 472 5.06 -22.89 2.43
C ALA A 472 5.68 -24.17 1.85
N GLY A 473 6.19 -24.05 0.62
CA GLY A 473 7.17 -25.00 0.07
C GLY A 473 8.60 -24.66 0.48
N ARG A 474 8.88 -23.38 0.74
CA ARG A 474 10.20 -22.88 1.19
C ARG A 474 10.03 -21.71 2.14
N VAL A 475 10.92 -21.59 3.11
CA VAL A 475 10.92 -20.51 4.11
C VAL A 475 12.23 -19.74 4.03
N LEU A 476 12.13 -18.43 3.90
CA LEU A 476 13.25 -17.50 3.99
C LEU A 476 13.23 -16.87 5.38
N VAL A 477 14.23 -17.19 6.18
CA VAL A 477 14.35 -16.70 7.55
C VAL A 477 15.17 -15.41 7.57
N LEU A 478 14.52 -14.34 8.00
CA LEU A 478 15.03 -12.99 8.03
C LEU A 478 15.33 -12.57 9.46
N GLU A 479 16.46 -11.91 9.64
CA GLU A 479 16.84 -11.31 10.91
C GLU A 479 17.70 -10.06 10.64
N ASN A 480 17.37 -8.95 11.33
CA ASN A 480 18.09 -7.68 11.19
C ASN A 480 18.27 -7.25 9.71
N GLY A 481 17.22 -7.40 8.91
CA GLY A 481 17.20 -6.98 7.51
C GLY A 481 17.98 -7.87 6.54
N SER A 482 18.48 -9.03 6.97
CA SER A 482 19.29 -9.94 6.14
C SER A 482 18.71 -11.36 6.11
N LEU A 483 18.96 -12.10 5.03
CA LEU A 483 18.64 -13.53 4.96
C LEU A 483 19.64 -14.31 5.80
N LYS A 484 19.16 -15.00 6.84
CA LYS A 484 20.00 -15.83 7.71
C LYS A 484 20.10 -17.24 7.21
N LEU A 485 18.97 -17.82 6.84
CA LEU A 485 18.89 -19.19 6.37
C LEU A 485 17.70 -19.37 5.44
N THR A 486 17.83 -20.34 4.54
CA THR A 486 16.77 -20.77 3.64
C THR A 486 16.43 -22.21 4.01
N CYS A 487 15.19 -22.44 4.44
CA CYS A 487 14.67 -23.78 4.70
C CYS A 487 13.86 -24.25 3.50
N HIS A 488 14.22 -25.39 2.92
CA HIS A 488 13.53 -26.00 1.79
C HIS A 488 12.26 -26.77 2.18
N SER A 489 11.89 -26.74 3.46
CA SER A 489 10.60 -27.22 3.96
C SER A 489 10.25 -26.59 5.32
N PRO A 490 8.97 -26.56 5.70
CA PRO A 490 8.57 -26.19 7.06
C PRO A 490 9.18 -27.08 8.16
N ALA A 491 9.40 -28.37 7.86
CA ALA A 491 10.03 -29.31 8.80
C ALA A 491 11.49 -28.92 9.11
N GLU A 492 12.21 -28.43 8.11
CA GLU A 492 13.57 -27.91 8.29
C GLU A 492 13.57 -26.63 9.14
N LEU A 493 12.60 -25.72 8.96
CA LEU A 493 12.44 -24.56 9.84
C LEU A 493 12.21 -25.00 11.29
N ALA A 494 11.29 -25.92 11.53
CA ALA A 494 10.98 -26.36 12.88
C ALA A 494 12.19 -27.03 13.56
N GLN A 495 13.02 -27.74 12.79
CA GLN A 495 14.29 -28.28 13.27
C GLN A 495 15.28 -27.16 13.65
N GLN A 496 15.40 -26.11 12.83
CA GLN A 496 16.26 -24.95 13.14
C GLN A 496 15.79 -24.19 14.40
N LEU A 497 14.48 -24.18 14.66
CA LEU A 497 13.88 -23.58 15.86
C LEU A 497 13.98 -24.49 17.10
N GLY A 498 14.53 -25.69 16.98
CA GLY A 498 14.65 -26.64 18.08
C GLY A 498 13.30 -27.18 18.57
N MET A 499 12.26 -27.13 17.74
CA MET A 499 10.92 -27.58 18.11
C MET A 499 10.88 -29.09 18.22
N THR A 500 10.16 -29.57 19.23
CA THR A 500 9.95 -31.01 19.46
C THR A 500 8.46 -31.34 19.34
N LEU A 501 8.17 -32.59 19.01
CA LEU A 501 6.84 -33.18 19.01
C LEU A 501 6.84 -34.34 19.99
N ASN A 502 5.73 -34.53 20.68
CA ASN A 502 5.48 -35.71 21.49
C ASN A 502 4.57 -36.66 20.71
N LEU A 503 5.13 -37.79 20.30
CA LEU A 503 4.41 -38.87 19.65
C LEU A 503 3.85 -39.79 20.74
N LYS A 504 2.52 -39.82 20.92
CA LYS A 504 1.84 -40.75 21.82
C LYS A 504 1.47 -42.00 21.05
N LEU A 505 2.18 -43.08 21.30
CA LEU A 505 1.96 -44.39 20.72
C LEU A 505 1.03 -45.20 21.60
N ILE A 506 -0.08 -45.66 21.04
CA ILE A 506 -1.06 -46.54 21.70
C ILE A 506 -0.80 -47.95 21.20
N MET A 507 -0.56 -48.87 22.13
CA MET A 507 -0.25 -50.27 21.80
C MET A 507 -0.64 -51.19 22.98
N PRO A 508 -0.86 -52.50 22.74
CA PRO A 508 -1.13 -53.47 23.79
C PRO A 508 -0.04 -53.48 24.87
N ALA A 509 -0.44 -53.70 26.13
CA ALA A 509 0.48 -53.72 27.27
C ALA A 509 1.64 -54.72 27.12
N THR A 510 1.45 -55.79 26.35
CA THR A 510 2.47 -56.79 26.01
C THR A 510 3.68 -56.19 25.28
N TRP A 511 3.48 -55.10 24.54
CA TRP A 511 4.53 -54.46 23.73
C TRP A 511 5.25 -53.32 24.44
N HIS A 512 4.74 -52.81 25.57
CA HIS A 512 5.24 -51.58 26.19
C HIS A 512 6.72 -51.64 26.56
N GLU A 513 7.20 -52.79 27.04
CA GLU A 513 8.59 -52.94 27.47
C GLU A 513 9.55 -53.12 26.30
N SER A 514 9.22 -54.03 25.37
CA SER A 514 10.01 -54.24 24.16
C SER A 514 10.11 -52.98 23.30
N ALA A 515 9.00 -52.24 23.15
CA ALA A 515 8.95 -50.99 22.41
C ALA A 515 9.80 -49.89 23.05
N LEU A 516 9.73 -49.75 24.38
CA LEU A 516 10.51 -48.77 25.12
C LEU A 516 12.01 -49.02 24.96
N ASN A 517 12.43 -50.28 25.15
CA ASN A 517 13.83 -50.68 25.05
C ASN A 517 14.35 -50.49 23.63
N LEU A 518 13.58 -50.87 22.61
CA LEU A 518 13.98 -50.72 21.21
C LEU A 518 14.15 -49.25 20.82
N LEU A 519 13.21 -48.39 21.23
CA LEU A 519 13.28 -46.95 20.97
C LEU A 519 14.47 -46.28 21.67
N GLN A 520 14.69 -46.59 22.95
CA GLN A 520 15.82 -46.04 23.71
C GLN A 520 17.18 -46.53 23.18
N ALA A 521 17.27 -47.80 22.77
CA ALA A 521 18.47 -48.34 22.14
C ALA A 521 18.81 -47.66 20.80
N ASN A 522 17.80 -47.13 20.10
CA ASN A 522 17.96 -46.34 18.87
C ASN A 522 18.06 -44.83 19.12
N GLY A 523 18.25 -44.40 20.37
CA GLY A 523 18.51 -43.00 20.73
C GLY A 523 17.26 -42.12 20.83
N PHE A 524 16.05 -42.69 20.82
CA PHE A 524 14.82 -41.93 21.02
C PHE A 524 14.54 -41.67 22.50
N SER A 525 14.11 -40.46 22.82
CA SER A 525 13.61 -40.11 24.17
C SER A 525 12.18 -40.63 24.36
N ALA A 526 12.06 -41.88 24.82
CA ALA A 526 10.79 -42.56 25.04
C ALA A 526 10.48 -42.80 26.53
N ARG A 527 9.21 -42.65 26.92
CA ARG A 527 8.69 -42.90 28.29
C ARG A 527 7.29 -43.51 28.27
N ARG A 528 6.87 -44.21 29.33
CA ARG A 528 5.51 -44.81 29.42
C ARG A 528 4.43 -43.77 29.76
N ASN A 529 3.21 -44.00 29.26
CA ASN A 529 2.02 -43.18 29.53
C ASN A 529 0.78 -43.99 29.96
N GLY A 530 0.96 -45.14 30.63
CA GLY A 530 -0.14 -46.01 31.10
C GLY A 530 -0.87 -46.80 30.00
N VAL A 531 -1.24 -46.16 28.89
CA VAL A 531 -1.89 -46.76 27.70
C VAL A 531 -0.93 -47.02 26.54
N GLY A 532 0.35 -46.68 26.69
CA GLY A 532 1.39 -46.85 25.67
C GLY A 532 2.65 -46.06 25.98
N LEU A 533 3.25 -45.42 24.97
CA LEU A 533 4.51 -44.68 25.06
C LEU A 533 4.38 -43.23 24.57
N TYR A 534 5.10 -42.30 25.19
CA TYR A 534 5.43 -40.99 24.63
C TYR A 534 6.84 -41.01 24.08
N VAL A 535 7.03 -40.50 22.86
CA VAL A 535 8.34 -40.35 22.23
C VAL A 535 8.53 -38.91 21.82
N THR A 536 9.54 -38.23 22.36
CA THR A 536 9.88 -36.87 21.97
C THR A 536 10.81 -36.90 20.77
N VAL A 537 10.42 -36.26 19.67
CA VAL A 537 11.14 -36.25 18.38
C VAL A 537 11.09 -34.88 17.73
N SER A 538 12.02 -34.59 16.81
CA SER A 538 11.89 -33.43 15.94
C SER A 538 10.82 -33.66 14.86
N PRO A 539 10.15 -32.61 14.35
CA PRO A 539 9.16 -32.71 13.28
C PRO A 539 9.65 -33.45 12.02
N ALA A 540 10.91 -33.24 11.64
CA ALA A 540 11.52 -33.91 10.49
C ALA A 540 11.68 -35.44 10.70
N ASN A 541 11.84 -35.89 11.94
CA ASN A 541 12.08 -37.30 12.29
C ASN A 541 10.83 -37.99 12.88
N LYS A 542 9.63 -37.40 12.72
CA LYS A 542 8.40 -37.91 13.36
C LYS A 542 8.02 -39.35 12.99
N LEU A 543 8.41 -39.81 11.81
CA LEU A 543 8.16 -41.18 11.34
C LEU A 543 9.22 -42.19 11.80
N ALA A 544 10.41 -41.73 12.19
CA ALA A 544 11.52 -42.62 12.53
C ALA A 544 11.19 -43.59 13.69
N PRO A 545 10.52 -43.17 14.78
CA PRO A 545 10.10 -44.09 15.84
C PRO A 545 9.15 -45.20 15.34
N LEU A 546 8.20 -44.85 14.47
CA LEU A 546 7.24 -45.81 13.92
C LEU A 546 7.95 -46.82 13.00
N GLN A 547 8.89 -46.35 12.18
CA GLN A 547 9.71 -47.22 11.33
C GLN A 547 10.59 -48.16 12.16
N THR A 548 11.20 -47.66 13.24
CA THR A 548 11.99 -48.49 14.17
C THR A 548 11.14 -49.58 14.83
N LEU A 549 9.92 -49.25 15.27
CA LEU A 549 9.01 -50.23 15.87
C LEU A 549 8.51 -51.25 14.84
N LEU A 550 8.18 -50.81 13.63
CA LEU A 550 7.76 -51.69 12.54
C LEU A 550 8.88 -52.67 12.15
N ALA A 551 10.13 -52.21 12.09
CA ALA A 551 11.29 -53.05 11.82
C ALA A 551 11.57 -54.08 12.94
N GLY A 552 11.05 -53.84 14.14
CA GLY A 552 11.12 -54.75 15.28
C GLY A 552 9.90 -55.67 15.44
N ASP A 553 9.01 -55.74 14.44
CA ASP A 553 7.73 -56.46 14.49
C ASP A 553 6.84 -56.06 15.69
N ILE A 554 6.94 -54.80 16.13
CA ILE A 554 6.13 -54.27 17.23
C ILE A 554 4.89 -53.58 16.67
N GLU A 555 3.72 -54.07 17.06
CA GLU A 555 2.45 -53.53 16.61
C GLU A 555 2.07 -52.26 17.37
N VAL A 556 1.87 -51.17 16.63
CA VAL A 556 1.31 -49.90 17.11
C VAL A 556 -0.16 -49.84 16.69
N SER A 557 -1.08 -49.90 17.67
CA SER A 557 -2.51 -49.88 17.39
C SER A 557 -3.02 -48.52 16.93
N ASN A 558 -2.46 -47.44 17.49
CA ASN A 558 -2.80 -46.07 17.11
C ASN A 558 -1.68 -45.09 17.53
N PHE A 559 -1.65 -43.88 17.00
CA PHE A 559 -0.75 -42.83 17.47
C PHE A 559 -1.42 -41.45 17.44
N GLU A 560 -1.04 -40.59 18.39
CA GLU A 560 -1.41 -39.18 18.44
C GLU A 560 -0.14 -38.34 18.39
N VAL A 561 -0.19 -37.18 17.73
CA VAL A 561 0.93 -36.23 17.66
C VAL A 561 0.53 -35.00 18.46
N GLU A 562 1.32 -34.68 19.49
CA GLU A 562 1.16 -33.50 20.32
C GLU A 562 2.37 -32.58 20.12
N ASN A 563 2.17 -31.25 20.16
CA ASN A 563 3.28 -30.31 20.12
C ASN A 563 4.10 -30.43 21.42
N GLY A 564 5.42 -30.55 21.31
CA GLY A 564 6.35 -30.45 22.44
C GLY A 564 6.72 -28.99 22.66
N TYR A 565 6.70 -28.54 23.91
CA TYR A 565 7.12 -27.20 24.31
C TYR A 565 8.64 -27.06 24.34
#